data_AF-A0AA42AZT5-F1
#
_entry.id   AF-A0AA42AZT5-F1
#
_cell.length_a   1.000
_cell.length_b   1.000
_cell.length_c   1.000
_cell.angle_alpha   90.00
_cell.angle_beta   90.00
_cell.angle_gamma   90.00
#
_symmetry.space_group_name_H-M   'P 1'
#
loop_
_entity.id
_entity.type
_entity.pdbx_description
1 polymer ?
#
loop_
_entity_poly.entity_id
_entity_poly.type
_entity_poly.pdbx_seq_one_letter_code
_entity_poly.pdbx_strand_id
1 'polypeptide(L)'
;MAARPTEMGNSYVCLLDLYGDERIVDDEINFKVEGDNTLVITYYHYDEWPAENISMTNRFDIPQNANLDAISAVSQNGMLIVTIKKTISRLSAPWSIKVTKA
;
A
#
# COMPACT_ATOMS: atom_id res chain seq x y z
N MET A 1 5.56 14.50 4.49
CA MET A 1 5.20 14.33 3.07
C MET A 1 4.85 12.86 2.87
N ALA A 2 3.72 12.54 2.26
CA ALA A 2 3.35 11.16 1.97
C ALA A 2 4.00 10.70 0.66
N ALA A 3 4.41 9.43 0.61
CA ALA A 3 4.99 8.83 -0.57
C ALA A 3 3.90 8.42 -1.57
N ARG A 4 4.24 8.39 -2.86
CA ARG A 4 3.35 7.83 -3.89
C ARG A 4 3.65 6.35 -4.09
N PRO A 5 2.63 5.48 -4.19
CA PRO A 5 2.85 4.09 -4.51
C PRO A 5 3.33 3.93 -5.95
N THR A 6 4.01 2.82 -6.23
CA THR A 6 4.37 2.41 -7.59
C THR A 6 3.13 1.87 -8.28
N GLU A 7 2.80 2.44 -9.44
CA GLU A 7 1.68 1.98 -10.25
C GLU A 7 2.08 0.75 -11.07
N MET A 8 1.30 -0.34 -10.91
CA MET A 8 1.35 -1.51 -11.77
C MET A 8 0.06 -1.60 -12.60
N GLY A 9 -0.04 -2.54 -13.54
CA GLY A 9 -1.22 -2.65 -14.42
C GLY A 9 -2.54 -2.70 -13.65
N ASN A 10 -2.65 -3.61 -12.69
CA ASN A 10 -3.88 -3.91 -11.94
C ASN A 10 -3.80 -3.57 -10.44
N SER A 11 -2.71 -2.96 -9.98
CA SER A 11 -2.45 -2.70 -8.57
C SER A 11 -1.56 -1.49 -8.36
N TYR A 12 -1.51 -1.05 -7.11
CA TYR A 12 -0.52 -0.13 -6.57
C TYR A 12 0.35 -0.90 -5.58
N VAL A 13 1.66 -0.68 -5.63
CA VAL A 13 2.62 -1.33 -4.73
C VAL A 13 3.35 -0.26 -3.92
N CYS A 14 3.24 -0.36 -2.60
CA CYS A 14 4.03 0.44 -1.67
C CYS A 14 5.20 -0.42 -1.20
N LEU A 15 6.42 0.08 -1.38
CA LEU A 15 7.63 -0.55 -0.88
C LEU A 15 8.11 0.26 0.32
N LEU A 16 8.38 -0.44 1.40
CA LEU A 16 8.90 0.15 2.62
C LEU A 16 10.05 -0.72 3.13
N ASP A 17 11.21 -0.09 3.27
CA ASP A 17 12.36 -0.70 3.92
C ASP A 17 12.10 -0.69 5.44
N LEU A 18 12.19 -1.86 6.07
CA LEU A 18 12.01 -2.05 7.51
C LEU A 18 13.37 -2.05 8.25
N TYR A 19 14.44 -1.55 7.62
CA TYR A 19 15.79 -1.47 8.17
C TYR A 19 16.35 -2.82 8.64
N GLY A 20 16.01 -3.89 7.90
CA GLY A 20 16.35 -5.26 8.26
C GLY A 20 15.32 -5.88 9.21
N ASP A 21 14.84 -7.07 8.84
CA ASP A 21 13.75 -7.81 9.50
C ASP A 21 14.01 -8.04 11.01
N GLU A 22 15.28 -8.11 11.40
CA GLU A 22 15.74 -8.54 12.74
C GLU A 22 15.41 -7.58 13.89
N ARG A 23 14.88 -6.38 13.60
CA ARG A 23 14.64 -5.33 14.61
C ARG A 23 13.19 -4.92 14.79
N ILE A 24 12.26 -5.55 14.06
CA ILE A 24 10.83 -5.27 14.21
C ILE A 24 10.36 -5.89 15.52
N VAL A 25 9.76 -5.06 16.38
CA VAL A 25 9.24 -5.51 17.67
C VAL A 25 7.84 -6.09 17.46
N ASP A 26 7.59 -7.27 18.07
CA ASP A 26 6.30 -7.98 18.11
C ASP A 26 5.74 -8.50 16.77
N ASP A 27 6.51 -8.47 15.67
CA ASP A 27 6.04 -8.86 14.31
C ASP A 27 4.76 -8.12 13.85
N GLU A 28 4.35 -7.05 14.57
CA GLU A 28 3.06 -6.41 14.39
C GLU A 28 3.21 -5.11 13.61
N ILE A 29 2.78 -5.15 12.34
CA ILE A 29 2.70 -3.97 11.47
C ILE A 29 1.24 -3.53 11.40
N ASN A 30 0.99 -2.30 11.83
CA ASN A 30 -0.34 -1.71 11.89
C ASN A 30 -0.64 -0.94 10.59
N PHE A 31 -1.81 -1.19 10.00
CA PHE A 31 -2.29 -0.53 8.80
C PHE A 31 -3.57 0.25 9.11
N LYS A 32 -3.60 1.53 8.74
CA LYS A 32 -4.77 2.39 8.89
C LYS A 32 -4.98 3.22 7.63
N VAL A 33 -6.23 3.39 7.23
CA VAL A 33 -6.59 4.38 6.20
C VAL A 33 -7.04 5.65 6.92
N GLU A 34 -6.41 6.78 6.58
CA GLU A 34 -6.78 8.12 7.07
C GLU A 34 -7.34 8.97 5.93
N GLY A 35 -8.37 9.77 6.25
CA GLY A 35 -9.08 10.60 5.28
C GLY A 35 -9.72 9.76 4.18
N ASP A 36 -9.63 10.24 2.95
CA ASP A 36 -10.25 9.56 1.81
C ASP A 36 -9.34 8.47 1.23
N ASN A 37 -8.01 8.65 1.29
CA ASN A 37 -7.10 7.88 0.43
C ASN A 37 -5.65 7.76 0.94
N THR A 38 -5.36 8.07 2.21
CA THR A 38 -3.99 7.95 2.75
C THR A 38 -3.84 6.65 3.53
N LEU A 39 -2.98 5.75 3.05
CA LEU A 39 -2.58 4.57 3.79
C LEU A 39 -1.46 4.94 4.77
N VAL A 40 -1.68 4.67 6.05
CA VAL A 40 -0.73 4.86 7.14
C VAL A 40 -0.26 3.51 7.63
N ILE A 41 1.06 3.31 7.62
CA ILE A 41 1.73 2.10 8.06
C ILE A 41 2.56 2.47 9.27
N THR A 42 2.29 1.83 10.41
CA THR A 42 3.02 2.04 11.66
C THR A 42 3.64 0.74 12.11
N TYR A 43 4.93 0.77 12.44
CA TYR A 43 5.65 -0.37 13.00
C TYR A 43 6.63 0.11 14.07
N TYR A 44 7.01 -0.78 14.98
CA TYR A 44 8.00 -0.48 16.01
C TYR A 44 9.32 -1.15 15.66
N HIS A 45 10.42 -0.40 15.79
CA HIS A 45 11.76 -0.98 15.75
C HIS A 45 12.46 -0.79 17.09
N TYR A 46 13.22 -1.81 17.49
CA TYR A 46 14.11 -1.70 18.63
C TYR A 46 15.41 -1.06 18.19
N ASP A 47 15.80 0.01 18.87
CA ASP A 47 17.15 0.54 18.82
C ASP A 47 17.94 0.03 20.03
N GLU A 48 19.16 -0.45 19.81
CA GLU A 48 20.00 -0.98 20.88
C GLU A 48 20.70 0.16 21.65
N TRP A 49 20.83 1.35 21.05
CA TRP A 49 21.51 2.47 21.69
C TRP A 49 21.00 3.85 21.22
N PRO A 50 20.08 4.49 21.97
CA PRO A 50 19.55 4.07 23.27
C PRO A 50 18.60 2.87 23.15
N ALA A 51 18.60 2.01 24.18
CA ALA A 51 17.72 0.84 24.28
C ALA A 51 16.23 1.24 24.38
N GLU A 52 15.61 1.58 23.25
CA GLU A 52 14.23 2.06 23.19
C GLU A 52 13.47 1.51 21.98
N ASN A 53 12.15 1.40 22.13
CA ASN A 53 11.25 1.10 21.03
C ASN A 53 10.86 2.40 20.34
N ILE A 54 11.25 2.54 19.08
CA ILE A 54 10.94 3.72 18.27
C ILE A 54 9.78 3.37 17.34
N SER A 55 8.76 4.23 17.32
CA SER A 55 7.64 4.09 16.39
C SER A 55 7.96 4.76 15.05
N MET A 56 7.89 3.97 13.98
CA MET A 56 8.08 4.44 12.62
C MET A 56 6.72 4.50 11.93
N THR A 57 6.40 5.66 11.37
CA THR A 57 5.14 5.89 10.67
C THR A 57 5.42 6.32 9.25
N ASN A 58 4.93 5.55 8.28
CA ASN A 58 5.01 5.86 6.86
C ASN A 58 3.62 6.12 6.30
N ARG A 59 3.52 7.10 5.40
CA ARG A 59 2.25 7.50 4.79
C ARG A 59 2.36 7.37 3.28
N PHE A 60 1.35 6.77 2.67
CA PHE A 60 1.22 6.62 1.22
C PHE A 60 -0.08 7.26 0.76
N ASP A 61 0.02 8.19 -0.20
CA ASP A 61 -1.16 8.76 -0.86
C ASP A 61 -1.60 7.81 -1.97
N ILE A 62 -2.66 7.06 -1.71
CA ILE A 62 -3.18 6.06 -2.62
C ILE A 62 -4.15 6.73 -3.60
N PRO A 63 -4.07 6.45 -4.91
CA PRO A 63 -5.04 6.97 -5.86
C PRO A 63 -6.48 6.50 -5.61
N GLN A 64 -7.47 7.33 -5.94
CA GLN A 64 -8.90 7.04 -5.71
C GLN A 64 -9.43 5.79 -6.41
N ASN A 65 -8.80 5.37 -7.50
CA ASN A 65 -9.15 4.13 -8.21
C ASN A 65 -8.52 2.88 -7.57
N ALA A 66 -8.05 2.95 -6.32
CA ALA A 66 -7.59 1.80 -5.55
C ALA A 66 -8.71 1.23 -4.67
N ASN A 67 -8.69 -0.09 -4.48
CA ASN A 67 -9.56 -0.80 -3.58
C ASN A 67 -8.85 -0.95 -2.23
N LEU A 68 -9.14 -0.03 -1.30
CA LEU A 68 -8.55 0.00 0.04
C LEU A 68 -9.09 -1.10 0.97
N ASP A 69 -10.18 -1.77 0.61
CA ASP A 69 -10.67 -2.96 1.33
C ASP A 69 -9.87 -4.23 0.98
N ALA A 70 -9.15 -4.21 -0.15
CA ALA A 70 -8.38 -5.34 -0.67
C ALA A 70 -6.87 -5.11 -0.56
N ILE A 71 -6.41 -4.67 0.60
CA ILE A 71 -4.99 -4.51 0.92
C ILE A 71 -4.39 -5.87 1.27
N SER A 72 -3.22 -6.14 0.72
CA SER A 72 -2.40 -7.31 1.06
C SER A 72 -0.98 -6.84 1.36
N ALA A 73 -0.35 -7.43 2.37
CA ALA A 73 1.01 -7.07 2.77
C ALA A 73 1.84 -8.34 2.96
N VAL A 74 3.09 -8.28 2.53
CA VAL A 74 4.09 -9.34 2.72
C VAL A 74 5.38 -8.68 3.18
N SER A 75 5.98 -9.15 4.28
CA SER A 75 7.37 -8.83 4.62
C SER A 75 8.28 -9.90 4.01
N GLN A 76 9.32 -9.49 3.29
CA GLN A 76 10.34 -10.39 2.80
C GLN A 76 11.70 -9.72 2.86
N ASN A 77 12.67 -10.35 3.52
CA ASN A 77 14.06 -9.89 3.64
C ASN A 77 14.17 -8.43 4.15
N GLY A 78 13.35 -8.06 5.14
CA GLY A 78 13.34 -6.69 5.68
C GLY A 78 12.68 -5.64 4.79
N MET A 79 11.99 -6.04 3.72
CA MET A 79 11.18 -5.14 2.89
C MET A 79 9.70 -5.49 3.02
N LEU A 80 8.91 -4.51 3.46
CA LEU A 80 7.45 -4.60 3.43
C LEU A 80 6.94 -4.24 2.03
N ILE A 81 6.22 -5.17 1.43
CA ILE A 81 5.58 -5.01 0.15
C ILE A 81 4.07 -4.99 0.37
N VAL A 82 3.47 -3.80 0.23
CA VAL A 82 2.02 -3.62 0.34
C VAL A 82 1.42 -3.51 -1.04
N THR A 83 0.55 -4.44 -1.40
CA THR A 83 -0.17 -4.45 -2.67
C THR A 83 -1.62 -4.09 -2.46
N ILE A 84 -2.08 -3.08 -3.20
CA ILE A 84 -3.45 -2.59 -3.20
C ILE A 84 -4.00 -2.79 -4.60
N LYS A 85 -5.08 -3.53 -4.76
CA LYS A 85 -5.67 -3.74 -6.10
C LYS A 85 -6.27 -2.44 -6.60
N LYS A 86 -6.18 -2.19 -7.90
CA LYS A 86 -7.02 -1.16 -8.52
C LYS A 86 -8.47 -1.63 -8.50
N THR A 87 -9.39 -0.72 -8.22
CA THR A 87 -10.80 -0.87 -8.51
C THR A 87 -10.94 -0.86 -10.03
N ILE A 88 -10.61 -1.98 -10.66
CA ILE A 88 -10.89 -2.20 -12.07
C ILE A 88 -12.41 -2.21 -12.13
N SER A 89 -13.00 -1.10 -12.57
CA SER A 89 -14.37 -1.11 -13.03
C SER A 89 -14.41 -2.18 -14.12
N ARG A 90 -15.04 -3.30 -13.76
CA ARG A 90 -15.24 -4.48 -14.60
C ARG A 90 -15.62 -4.01 -15.98
N LEU A 91 -14.66 -4.05 -16.91
CA LEU A 91 -14.84 -3.92 -18.34
C LEU A 91 -15.91 -2.87 -18.71
N SER A 92 -15.49 -1.65 -19.05
CA SER A 92 -16.10 -1.05 -20.23
C SER A 92 -15.78 -1.99 -21.40
N ALA A 93 -16.54 -3.09 -21.51
CA ALA A 93 -16.54 -3.91 -22.70
C ALA A 93 -16.71 -2.93 -23.87
N PRO A 94 -15.91 -3.05 -24.94
CA PRO A 94 -16.05 -2.15 -26.08
C PRO A 94 -17.52 -2.23 -26.53
N TRP A 95 -18.25 -1.16 -26.29
CA TRP A 95 -19.65 -1.08 -26.64
C TRP A 95 -19.69 -0.75 -28.13
N SER A 96 -20.24 -1.67 -28.93
CA SER A 96 -20.39 -1.48 -30.36
C SER A 96 -21.79 -0.96 -30.67
N ILE A 97 -21.88 0.21 -31.31
CA ILE A 97 -23.15 0.70 -31.88
C ILE A 97 -23.22 0.26 -33.34
N LYS A 98 -24.35 -0.35 -33.76
CA LYS A 98 -24.65 -0.52 -35.18
C LYS A 98 -25.18 0.79 -35.75
N VAL A 99 -24.47 1.36 -36.72
CA VAL A 99 -24.94 2.52 -37.50
C VAL A 99 -25.71 2.02 -38.71
N THR A 100 -26.98 2.40 -38.83
CA THR A 100 -27.79 2.14 -40.03
C THR A 100 -27.70 3.35 -40.96
N LYS A 101 -27.25 3.14 -42.20
CA LYS A 101 -27.27 4.19 -43.23
C LYS A 101 -28.66 4.24 -43.87
N ALA A 102 -29.22 5.44 -43.98
CA ALA A 102 -30.41 5.72 -44.79
C ALA A 102 -30.06 5.74 -46.29
#